data_AF-A0A940RAA1-F1
#
_entry.id   AF-A0A940RAA1-F1
#
_cell.length_a   1.000
_cell.length_b   1.000
_cell.length_c   1.000
_cell.angle_alpha   90.00
_cell.angle_beta   90.00
_cell.angle_gamma   90.00
#
_symmetry.space_group_name_H-M   'P 1'
#
loop_
_entity.id
_entity.type
_entity.pdbx_description
1 polymer ?
#
loop_
_entity_poly.entity_id
_entity_poly.type
_entity_poly.pdbx_seq_one_letter_code
_entity_poly.pdbx_strand_id
1 'polypeptide(L)'
;MGDDSSRSIVKSLKNEWALFWEAFQGEEVTDETKDAFESGKLEVLSLNQVREITKALIEDRKRLNQKLETLSKEIDLNSAKLESLRLVGGEEDETLKRIHELNDLGQSMAMALEKLDSQLRTVRNKEIEIQEEAAEA
;
A
#
# COMPACT_ATOMS: atom_id res chain seq x y z
N MET A 1 -0.60 12.19 -31.99
CA MET A 1 0.54 12.12 -31.05
C MET A 1 0.05 12.57 -29.69
N GLY A 2 -0.28 11.64 -28.79
CA GLY A 2 -0.91 11.94 -27.49
C GLY A 2 -1.00 10.77 -26.50
N ASP A 3 -0.80 9.52 -26.94
CA ASP A 3 -1.03 8.32 -26.10
C ASP A 3 0.18 7.83 -25.26
N ASP A 4 1.40 8.30 -25.49
CA ASP A 4 2.57 7.79 -24.75
C ASP A 4 2.59 8.20 -23.28
N SER A 5 2.04 9.38 -22.96
CA SER A 5 2.05 9.90 -21.59
C SER A 5 1.18 9.06 -20.64
N SER A 6 -0.02 8.66 -21.08
CA SER A 6 -0.95 7.89 -20.24
C SER A 6 -0.51 6.44 -20.04
N ARG A 7 0.13 5.81 -21.05
CA ARG A 7 0.77 4.49 -20.89
C ARG A 7 1.92 4.53 -19.90
N SER A 8 2.69 5.63 -19.89
CA SER A 8 3.79 5.87 -18.96
C SER A 8 3.32 5.90 -17.51
N ILE A 9 2.15 6.51 -17.20
CA ILE A 9 1.75 6.73 -15.81
C ILE A 9 1.41 5.44 -15.06
N VAL A 10 0.60 4.53 -15.59
CA VAL A 10 0.35 3.27 -14.84
C VAL A 10 1.53 2.33 -14.89
N LYS A 11 2.38 2.39 -15.92
CA LYS A 11 3.67 1.69 -15.85
C LYS A 11 4.52 2.26 -14.72
N SER A 12 4.52 3.58 -14.53
CA SER A 12 5.14 4.26 -13.38
C SER A 12 4.49 3.81 -12.08
N LEU A 13 3.17 3.88 -11.93
CA LEU A 13 2.46 3.44 -10.72
C LEU A 13 2.68 1.96 -10.41
N LYS A 14 2.67 1.07 -11.41
CA LYS A 14 2.96 -0.36 -11.24
C LYS A 14 4.42 -0.58 -10.84
N ASN A 15 5.37 0.16 -11.42
CA ASN A 15 6.77 0.10 -11.02
C ASN A 15 6.99 0.68 -9.62
N GLU A 16 6.45 1.84 -9.31
CA GLU A 16 6.48 2.45 -7.98
C GLU A 16 5.76 1.60 -6.95
N TRP A 17 4.73 0.87 -7.36
CA TRP A 17 4.06 -0.13 -6.53
C TRP A 17 4.96 -1.33 -6.29
N ALA A 18 5.57 -1.90 -7.34
CA ALA A 18 6.51 -3.01 -7.22
C ALA A 18 7.70 -2.62 -6.32
N LEU A 19 8.29 -1.44 -6.52
CA LEU A 19 9.36 -0.90 -5.68
C LEU A 19 8.91 -0.66 -4.24
N PHE A 20 7.70 -0.16 -4.02
CA PHE A 20 7.16 -0.04 -2.67
C PHE A 20 6.91 -1.40 -2.03
N TRP A 21 6.40 -2.36 -2.78
CA TRP A 21 6.14 -3.70 -2.27
C TRP A 21 7.44 -4.44 -1.95
N GLU A 22 8.45 -4.28 -2.80
CA GLU A 22 9.81 -4.75 -2.55
C GLU A 22 10.44 -4.07 -1.34
N ALA A 23 10.30 -2.75 -1.19
CA ALA A 23 10.80 -2.02 -0.01
C ALA A 23 10.04 -2.39 1.26
N PHE A 24 8.71 -2.54 1.19
CA PHE A 24 7.87 -3.05 2.27
C PHE A 24 8.25 -4.48 2.67
N GLN A 25 8.78 -5.26 1.71
CA GLN A 25 9.36 -6.57 1.95
C GLN A 25 10.89 -6.55 2.12
N GLY A 26 11.59 -5.42 2.09
CA GLY A 26 13.02 -5.42 1.75
C GLY A 26 13.90 -4.40 2.48
N GLU A 27 13.36 -3.29 2.97
CA GLU A 27 14.15 -2.28 3.68
C GLU A 27 13.56 -1.99 5.07
N GLU A 28 14.41 -2.11 6.09
CA GLU A 28 14.24 -1.63 7.47
C GLU A 28 13.32 -2.39 8.43
N VAL A 29 12.98 -3.63 8.12
CA VAL A 29 12.61 -4.61 9.14
C VAL A 29 13.82 -5.52 9.25
N THR A 30 14.67 -5.37 10.29
CA THR A 30 15.78 -6.30 10.53
C THR A 30 15.28 -7.74 10.37
N ASP A 31 16.10 -8.68 9.87
CA ASP A 31 15.66 -10.08 9.71
C ASP A 31 15.03 -10.64 11.00
N GLU A 32 15.45 -10.12 12.17
CA GLU A 32 14.87 -10.36 13.50
C GLU A 32 13.42 -9.88 13.68
N THR A 33 13.03 -8.74 13.10
CA THR A 33 11.67 -8.20 13.20
C THR A 33 10.72 -8.89 12.20
N LYS A 34 11.20 -9.30 11.03
CA LYS A 34 10.43 -10.16 10.12
C LYS A 34 10.20 -11.54 10.72
N ASP A 35 11.25 -12.15 11.26
CA ASP A 35 11.15 -13.43 11.97
C ASP A 35 10.24 -13.27 13.21
N ALA A 36 10.22 -12.14 13.91
CA ALA A 36 9.28 -11.90 15.02
C ALA A 36 7.79 -11.86 14.59
N PHE A 37 7.46 -11.32 13.42
CA PHE A 37 6.09 -11.34 12.89
C PHE A 37 5.70 -12.68 12.28
N GLU A 38 6.62 -13.37 11.60
CA GLU A 38 6.36 -14.65 10.93
C GLU A 38 6.42 -15.84 11.90
N SER A 39 7.25 -15.77 12.93
CA SER A 39 7.39 -16.81 13.97
C SER A 39 6.56 -16.55 15.24
N GLY A 40 5.85 -15.41 15.31
CA GLY A 40 5.05 -15.02 16.47
C GLY A 40 5.87 -14.57 17.69
N LYS A 41 7.20 -14.40 17.56
CA LYS A 41 8.11 -13.97 18.64
C LYS A 41 8.16 -12.45 18.82
N LEU A 42 7.02 -11.78 18.74
CA LEU A 42 6.89 -10.36 19.12
C LEU A 42 7.24 -10.11 20.60
N GLU A 43 7.27 -11.17 21.42
CA GLU A 43 7.59 -11.14 22.85
C GLU A 43 9.03 -10.73 23.20
N VAL A 44 9.97 -10.75 22.24
CA VAL A 44 11.40 -10.46 22.52
C VAL A 44 11.79 -9.02 22.19
N LEU A 45 10.86 -8.22 21.65
CA LEU A 45 11.14 -6.85 21.21
C LEU A 45 11.10 -5.86 22.38
N SER A 46 12.10 -4.97 22.44
CA SER A 46 12.09 -3.84 23.38
C SER A 46 11.05 -2.79 22.99
N LEU A 47 10.58 -2.01 23.97
CA LEU A 47 9.61 -0.93 23.75
C LEU A 47 10.06 0.07 22.66
N ASN A 48 11.35 0.35 22.57
CA ASN A 48 11.90 1.26 21.56
C ASN A 48 11.77 0.66 20.15
N GLN A 49 12.06 -0.64 19.98
CA GLN A 49 11.89 -1.33 18.70
C GLN A 49 10.41 -1.39 18.27
N VAL A 50 9.51 -1.68 19.21
CA VAL A 50 8.05 -1.68 18.95
C VAL A 50 7.56 -0.30 18.47
N ARG A 51 8.08 0.78 19.05
CA ARG A 51 7.76 2.16 18.64
C ARG A 51 8.33 2.52 17.26
N GLU A 52 9.54 2.07 16.93
CA GLU A 52 10.13 2.27 15.61
C GLU A 52 9.32 1.55 14.52
N ILE A 53 8.96 0.28 14.76
CA ILE A 53 8.09 -0.50 13.86
C ILE A 53 6.75 0.21 13.68
N THR A 54 6.14 0.70 14.77
CA THR A 54 4.86 1.43 14.71
C THR A 54 4.96 2.68 13.84
N LYS A 55 6.06 3.45 13.97
CA LYS A 55 6.28 4.64 13.13
C LYS A 55 6.45 4.28 11.66
N ALA A 56 7.26 3.27 11.36
CA ALA A 56 7.48 2.79 9.99
C ALA A 56 6.16 2.35 9.34
N LEU A 57 5.37 1.52 10.04
CA LEU A 57 4.07 1.08 9.56
C LEU A 57 3.09 2.26 9.36
N ILE A 58 3.08 3.27 10.24
CA ILE A 58 2.24 4.46 10.05
C ILE A 58 2.65 5.25 8.80
N GLU A 59 3.95 5.39 8.55
CA GLU A 59 4.46 6.05 7.34
C GLU A 59 4.08 5.28 6.07
N ASP A 60 4.22 3.96 6.09
CA ASP A 60 3.83 3.10 4.97
C ASP A 60 2.33 3.15 4.70
N ARG A 61 1.50 3.17 5.76
CA ARG A 61 0.06 3.39 5.65
C ARG A 61 -0.27 4.71 4.96
N LYS A 62 0.44 5.78 5.32
CA LYS A 62 0.25 7.10 4.74
C LYS A 62 0.64 7.12 3.27
N ARG A 63 1.79 6.53 2.92
CA ARG A 63 2.26 6.40 1.53
C ARG A 63 1.26 5.57 0.69
N LEU A 64 0.74 4.48 1.24
CA LEU A 64 -0.23 3.63 0.56
C LEU A 64 -1.55 4.36 0.29
N ASN A 65 -2.06 5.11 1.28
CA ASN A 65 -3.26 5.93 1.10
C ASN A 65 -3.07 7.02 0.03
N GLN A 66 -1.90 7.67 -0.02
CA GLN A 66 -1.61 8.65 -1.08
C GLN A 66 -1.61 8.00 -2.47
N LYS A 67 -1.06 6.79 -2.61
CA LYS A 67 -1.09 6.04 -3.87
C LYS A 67 -2.51 5.63 -4.27
N LEU A 68 -3.34 5.20 -3.33
CA LEU A 68 -4.76 4.91 -3.56
C LEU A 68 -5.53 6.15 -4.03
N GLU A 69 -5.24 7.32 -3.46
CA GLU A 69 -5.87 8.57 -3.91
C GLU A 69 -5.48 8.93 -5.35
N THR A 70 -4.20 8.79 -5.70
CA THR A 70 -3.73 9.00 -7.09
C THR A 70 -4.40 8.01 -8.04
N LEU A 71 -4.49 6.74 -7.65
CA LEU A 71 -5.13 5.69 -8.43
C LEU A 71 -6.62 5.96 -8.64
N SER A 72 -7.34 6.42 -7.61
CA SER A 72 -8.75 6.82 -7.73
C SER A 72 -8.94 7.94 -8.76
N LYS A 73 -8.09 8.97 -8.70
CA LYS A 73 -8.13 10.09 -9.67
C LYS A 73 -7.86 9.61 -11.09
N GLU A 74 -6.94 8.67 -11.28
CA GLU A 74 -6.68 8.06 -12.59
C GLU A 74 -7.91 7.29 -13.12
N ILE A 75 -8.60 6.54 -12.26
CA ILE A 75 -9.84 5.84 -12.64
C ILE A 75 -10.91 6.83 -13.07
N ASP A 76 -11.11 7.91 -12.32
CA ASP A 76 -12.10 8.95 -12.63
C ASP A 76 -11.81 9.59 -13.99
N LEU A 77 -10.55 9.93 -14.27
CA LEU A 77 -10.12 10.49 -15.56
C LEU A 77 -10.35 9.52 -16.72
N ASN A 78 -10.01 8.24 -16.56
CA ASN A 78 -10.22 7.24 -17.60
C ASN A 78 -11.71 6.94 -17.80
N SER A 79 -12.51 6.99 -16.74
CA SER A 79 -13.96 6.83 -16.81
C SER A 79 -14.63 7.98 -17.56
N ALA A 80 -14.21 9.22 -17.29
CA ALA A 80 -14.66 10.39 -18.04
C ALA A 80 -14.23 10.33 -19.52
N LYS A 81 -13.00 9.86 -19.80
CA LYS A 81 -12.52 9.63 -21.18
C LYS A 81 -13.40 8.60 -21.89
N LEU A 82 -13.73 7.49 -21.23
CA LEU A 82 -14.59 6.45 -21.78
C LEU A 82 -15.99 6.98 -22.12
N GLU A 83 -16.59 7.77 -21.23
CA GLU A 83 -17.90 8.39 -21.48
C GLU A 83 -17.85 9.34 -22.68
N SER A 84 -16.80 10.15 -22.80
CA SER A 84 -16.60 11.01 -23.97
C SER A 84 -16.45 10.22 -25.28
N LEU A 85 -15.68 9.13 -25.26
CA LEU A 85 -15.53 8.24 -26.43
C LEU A 85 -16.87 7.62 -26.84
N ARG A 86 -17.68 7.17 -25.88
CA ARG A 86 -19.05 6.68 -26.13
C ARG A 86 -19.93 7.69 -26.85
N LEU A 87 -19.88 8.94 -26.42
CA LEU A 87 -20.71 10.01 -26.99
C LEU A 87 -20.33 10.34 -28.44
N VAL A 88 -19.05 10.24 -28.78
CA VAL A 88 -18.52 10.55 -30.12
C VAL A 88 -18.45 9.31 -31.02
N GLY A 89 -18.74 8.12 -30.48
CA GLY A 89 -18.60 6.85 -31.19
C GLY A 89 -17.13 6.45 -31.44
N GLY A 90 -16.23 6.85 -30.55
CA GLY A 90 -14.82 6.51 -30.57
C GLY A 90 -14.53 5.09 -30.05
N GLU A 91 -13.31 4.62 -30.26
CA GLU A 91 -12.87 3.29 -29.84
C GLU A 91 -12.67 3.22 -28.31
N GLU A 92 -13.35 2.29 -27.64
CA GLU A 92 -13.40 2.19 -26.17
C GLU A 92 -12.40 1.18 -25.58
N ASP A 93 -11.97 0.19 -26.37
CA ASP A 93 -11.31 -1.02 -25.87
C ASP A 93 -10.04 -0.73 -25.06
N GLU A 94 -9.21 0.21 -25.51
CA GLU A 94 -7.99 0.58 -24.79
C GLU A 94 -8.29 1.28 -23.45
N THR A 95 -9.31 2.14 -23.42
CA THR A 95 -9.70 2.86 -22.20
C THR A 95 -10.37 1.91 -21.19
N LEU A 96 -11.19 0.97 -21.67
CA LEU A 96 -11.79 -0.08 -20.82
C LEU A 96 -10.72 -0.98 -20.21
N LYS A 97 -9.80 -1.48 -21.04
CA LYS A 97 -8.66 -2.29 -20.56
C LYS A 97 -7.87 -1.55 -19.50
N ARG A 98 -7.71 -0.24 -19.66
CA ARG A 98 -7.00 0.60 -18.70
C ARG A 98 -7.71 0.73 -17.37
N ILE A 99 -9.02 0.95 -17.37
CA ILE A 99 -9.83 0.99 -16.14
C ILE A 99 -9.73 -0.34 -15.40
N HIS A 100 -9.76 -1.48 -16.12
CA HIS A 100 -9.56 -2.79 -15.50
C HIS A 100 -8.18 -2.92 -14.85
N GLU A 101 -7.11 -2.55 -15.55
CA GLU A 101 -5.76 -2.59 -14.97
C GLU A 101 -5.59 -1.72 -13.72
N LEU A 102 -6.24 -0.54 -13.69
CA LEU A 102 -6.23 0.35 -12.54
C LEU A 102 -7.04 -0.22 -11.38
N ASN A 103 -8.20 -0.83 -11.66
CA ASN A 103 -9.01 -1.50 -10.64
C ASN A 103 -8.29 -2.69 -10.01
N ASP A 104 -7.63 -3.53 -10.81
CA ASP A 104 -6.85 -4.68 -10.31
C ASP A 104 -5.72 -4.19 -9.39
N LEU A 105 -5.02 -3.12 -9.79
CA LEU A 105 -3.99 -2.50 -8.96
C LEU A 105 -4.60 -1.94 -7.67
N GLY A 106 -5.75 -1.27 -7.75
CA GLY A 106 -6.48 -0.74 -6.58
C GLY A 106 -6.88 -1.84 -5.59
N GLN A 107 -7.35 -2.99 -6.08
CA GLN A 107 -7.64 -4.16 -5.23
C GLN A 107 -6.38 -4.66 -4.53
N SER A 108 -5.26 -4.78 -5.25
CA SER A 108 -3.99 -5.23 -4.64
C SER A 108 -3.49 -4.28 -3.54
N MET A 109 -3.62 -2.97 -3.76
CA MET A 109 -3.26 -1.95 -2.77
C MET A 109 -4.20 -1.98 -1.55
N ALA A 110 -5.49 -2.22 -1.75
CA ALA A 110 -6.46 -2.36 -0.65
C ALA A 110 -6.14 -3.58 0.22
N MET A 111 -5.80 -4.72 -0.38
CA MET A 111 -5.36 -5.91 0.38
C MET A 111 -4.07 -5.66 1.17
N ALA A 112 -3.12 -4.93 0.59
CA ALA A 112 -1.90 -4.53 1.28
C ALA A 112 -2.19 -3.59 2.47
N LEU A 113 -3.16 -2.68 2.33
CA LEU A 113 -3.58 -1.78 3.40
C LEU A 113 -4.21 -2.54 4.56
N GLU A 114 -5.05 -3.54 4.25
CA GLU A 114 -5.65 -4.41 5.25
C GLU A 114 -4.59 -5.21 6.03
N LYS A 115 -3.58 -5.74 5.33
CA LYS A 115 -2.44 -6.43 5.96
C LYS A 115 -1.67 -5.49 6.89
N LEU A 116 -1.41 -4.27 6.44
CA LEU A 116 -0.70 -3.25 7.21
C LEU A 116 -1.51 -2.84 8.46
N ASP A 117 -2.82 -2.61 8.31
CA ASP A 117 -3.71 -2.29 9.42
C ASP A 117 -3.76 -3.43 10.45
N SER A 118 -3.72 -4.70 10.00
CA SER A 118 -3.59 -5.86 10.89
C SER A 118 -2.26 -5.85 11.65
N GLN A 119 -1.13 -5.61 10.98
CA GLN A 119 0.18 -5.52 11.62
C GLN A 119 0.25 -4.38 12.64
N LEU A 120 -0.29 -3.20 12.31
CA LEU A 120 -0.36 -2.07 13.24
C LEU A 120 -1.13 -2.41 14.52
N ARG A 121 -2.24 -3.13 14.41
CA ARG A 121 -3.01 -3.57 15.59
C ARG A 121 -2.17 -4.49 16.47
N THR A 122 -1.49 -5.47 15.88
CA THR A 122 -0.64 -6.41 16.61
C THR A 122 0.48 -5.69 17.36
N VAL A 123 1.21 -4.79 16.68
CA VAL A 123 2.31 -4.03 17.30
C VAL A 123 1.82 -3.14 18.41
N ARG A 124 0.67 -2.48 18.21
CA ARG A 124 0.10 -1.58 19.23
C ARG A 124 -0.40 -2.32 20.46
N ASN A 125 -0.99 -3.49 20.29
CA ASN A 125 -1.34 -4.36 21.41
C ASN A 125 -0.06 -4.76 22.18
N LYS A 126 1.02 -5.10 21.47
CA LYS A 126 2.29 -5.43 22.12
C LYS A 126 2.92 -4.25 22.85
N GLU A 127 2.80 -3.05 22.29
CA GLU A 127 3.25 -1.83 22.97
C GLU A 127 2.54 -1.63 24.30
N ILE A 128 1.22 -1.87 24.34
CA ILE A 128 0.41 -1.76 25.56
C ILE A 128 0.84 -2.82 26.58
N GLU A 129 0.99 -4.08 26.18
CA GLU A 129 1.44 -5.16 27.07
C GLU A 129 2.78 -4.82 27.75
N ILE A 130 3.79 -4.40 26.97
CA ILE A 130 5.12 -4.04 27.51
C ILE A 130 5.03 -2.85 28.48
N GLN A 131 4.14 -1.89 28.21
CA GLN A 131 3.94 -0.73 29.09
C GLN A 131 3.23 -1.11 30.41
N GLU A 132 2.29 -2.04 30.36
CA GLU A 132 1.60 -2.57 31.56
C GLU A 132 2.58 -3.39 32.42
N GLU A 133 3.34 -4.31 31.81
CA GLU A 133 4.37 -5.10 32.51
C GLU A 133 5.45 -4.23 33.18
N ALA A 134 5.88 -3.16 32.50
CA ALA A 134 6.85 -2.22 33.05
C ALA A 134 6.29 -1.32 34.18
N ALA A 135 4.96 -1.18 34.29
CA ALA A 135 4.31 -0.41 35.35
C ALA A 135 4.01 -1.25 36.60
N GLU A 136 3.92 -2.58 36.44
CA GLU A 136 3.69 -3.55 37.53
C GLU A 136 5.00 -4.08 38.17
N ALA A 137 6.15 -3.86 37.51
CA ALA A 137 7.50 -4.22 37.99
C ALA A 137 8.16 -3.13 38.84
#